data_AF-A0A139CYW9-F1
#
_entry.id   AF-A0A139CYW9-F1
#
_cell.length_a   1.000
_cell.length_b   1.000
_cell.length_c   1.000
_cell.angle_alpha   90.00
_cell.angle_beta   90.00
_cell.angle_gamma   90.00
#
_symmetry.space_group_name_H-M   'P 1'
#
loop_
_entity.id
_entity.type
_entity.pdbx_description
1 polymer ?
#
loop_
_entity_poly.entity_id
_entity_poly.type
_entity_poly.pdbx_seq_one_letter_code
_entity_poly.pdbx_strand_id
1 'polypeptide(L)'
;MSKVDGYKVYIQLQQLKEMGFSKSQIARQLEISRPTLNRYYDLNIDEYEQLLQSMTTRAKKADEYHDWILNYLREYPDIKASEIYYWIQEKTNGDPGFSEGTLRNYIRELRKEYNIPKTKSPRLYEAIEDPPMGQQM
;
A
#
# COMPACT_ATOMS: atom_id res chain seq x y z
N MET A 1 12.21 10.95 5.72
CA MET A 1 11.77 10.84 7.12
C MET A 1 10.99 9.55 7.25
N SER A 2 11.42 8.64 8.14
CA SER A 2 10.58 7.50 8.49
C SER A 2 9.36 7.99 9.30
N LYS A 3 8.27 7.22 9.35
CA LYS A 3 7.07 7.59 10.16
C LYS A 3 7.44 7.88 11.62
N VAL A 4 8.41 7.14 12.16
CA VAL A 4 8.92 7.31 13.53
C VAL A 4 9.60 8.67 13.73
N ASP A 5 10.28 9.18 12.70
CA ASP A 5 10.93 10.49 12.75
C ASP A 5 9.91 11.63 12.69
N GLY A 6 8.80 11.45 11.96
CA GLY A 6 7.71 12.43 11.89
C GLY A 6 7.06 12.66 13.25
N TYR A 7 6.60 11.60 13.92
CA TYR A 7 5.97 11.70 15.24
C TYR A 7 6.86 12.37 16.28
N LYS A 8 8.16 12.07 16.30
CA LYS A 8 9.11 12.71 17.21
C LYS A 8 9.17 14.23 16.99
N VAL A 9 9.20 14.69 15.75
CA VAL A 9 9.21 16.11 15.41
C VAL A 9 7.91 16.79 15.87
N TYR A 10 6.75 16.17 15.67
CA TYR A 10 5.47 16.71 16.12
C TYR A 10 5.37 16.84 17.64
N ILE A 11 5.76 15.80 18.38
CA ILE A 11 5.73 15.81 19.86
C ILE A 11 6.65 16.91 20.40
N GLN A 12 7.88 17.01 19.89
CA GLN A 12 8.81 18.05 20.31
C GLN A 12 8.34 19.46 19.95
N LEU A 13 7.66 19.61 18.80
CA LEU A 13 7.02 20.87 18.43
C LEU A 13 5.98 21.30 19.46
N GLN A 14 5.06 20.39 19.84
CA GLN A 14 4.01 20.71 20.81
C GLN A 14 4.60 21.05 22.18
N GLN A 15 5.61 20.32 22.63
CA GLN A 15 6.34 20.62 23.88
C GLN A 15 6.96 22.03 23.85
N LEU A 16 7.64 22.39 22.76
CA LEU A 16 8.25 23.71 22.61
C LEU A 16 7.19 24.83 22.48
N LYS A 17 6.03 24.53 21.90
CA LYS A 17 4.87 25.43 21.84
C LYS A 17 4.30 25.68 23.23
N GLU A 18 4.13 24.65 24.05
CA GLU A 18 3.68 24.74 25.45
C GLU A 18 4.67 25.53 26.32
N MET A 19 5.97 25.39 26.08
CA MET A 19 7.03 26.15 26.75
C MET A 19 7.08 27.64 26.33
N GLY A 20 6.29 28.06 25.35
CA GLY A 20 6.20 29.46 24.91
C GLY A 20 7.30 29.91 23.93
N PHE A 21 8.00 28.98 23.27
CA PHE A 21 9.01 29.34 22.27
C PHE A 21 8.36 29.95 21.02
N SER A 22 9.04 30.92 20.40
CA SER A 22 8.60 31.49 19.14
C SER A 22 8.77 30.49 17.99
N LYS A 23 7.92 30.59 16.95
CA LYS A 23 8.01 29.77 15.73
C LYS A 23 9.43 29.73 15.12
N SER A 24 10.16 30.85 15.20
CA SER A 24 11.54 30.95 14.70
C SER A 24 12.53 30.11 15.51
N GLN A 25 12.37 30.05 16.83
CA GLN A 25 13.22 29.25 17.71
C GLN A 25 12.91 27.77 17.53
N ILE A 26 11.62 27.40 17.46
CA ILE A 26 11.19 26.02 17.24
C ILE A 26 11.75 25.47 15.92
N ALA A 27 11.65 26.23 14.82
CA ALA A 27 12.19 25.81 13.53
C ALA A 27 13.71 25.56 13.56
N ARG A 28 14.47 26.42 14.27
CA ARG A 28 15.93 26.27 14.43
C ARG A 28 16.27 25.04 15.27
N GLN A 29 15.53 24.79 16.35
CA GLN A 29 15.81 23.70 17.28
C GLN A 29 15.43 22.33 16.71
N LEU A 30 14.36 22.27 15.91
CA LEU A 30 13.95 21.05 15.21
C LEU A 30 14.66 20.86 13.84
N GLU A 31 15.48 21.82 13.42
CA GLU A 31 16.15 21.85 12.11
C GLU A 31 15.19 21.67 10.92
N ILE A 32 13.95 22.16 11.05
CA ILE A 32 12.92 22.07 10.00
C ILE A 32 12.66 23.41 9.30
N SER A 33 12.19 23.33 8.06
CA SER A 33 11.78 24.52 7.32
C SER A 33 10.55 25.18 7.95
N ARG A 34 10.46 26.53 7.88
CA ARG A 34 9.30 27.29 8.36
C ARG A 34 7.96 26.84 7.74
N PRO A 35 7.87 26.51 6.44
CA PRO A 35 6.66 25.93 5.86
C PRO A 35 6.25 24.60 6.51
N THR A 36 7.22 23.72 6.77
CA THR A 36 6.98 22.44 7.47
C THR A 36 6.49 22.67 8.89
N LEU A 37 7.12 23.60 9.63
CA LEU A 37 6.69 23.98 10.96
C LEU A 37 5.24 24.48 10.94
N ASN A 38 4.92 25.46 10.08
CA ASN A 38 3.57 26.03 10.00
C ASN A 38 2.51 24.98 9.65
N ARG A 39 2.86 24.01 8.80
CA ARG A 39 1.96 22.89 8.48
C ARG A 39 1.64 22.04 9.72
N TYR A 40 2.57 21.88 10.65
CA TYR A 40 2.38 21.04 11.84
C TYR A 40 1.94 21.80 13.09
N TYR A 41 2.10 23.13 13.09
CA TYR A 41 1.99 23.95 14.30
C TYR A 41 0.59 23.97 14.91
N ASP A 42 -0.44 23.93 14.07
CA ASP A 42 -1.84 24.02 14.48
C ASP A 42 -2.62 22.71 14.27
N LEU A 43 -1.97 21.64 13.80
CA LEU A 43 -2.61 20.33 13.62
C LEU A 43 -2.83 19.64 14.96
N ASN A 44 -4.01 19.05 15.12
CA ASN A 44 -4.27 18.07 16.19
C ASN A 44 -3.55 16.74 15.89
N ILE A 45 -3.45 15.87 16.90
CA ILE A 45 -2.85 14.54 16.78
C ILE A 45 -3.52 13.76 15.62
N ASP A 46 -4.86 13.68 15.62
CA ASP A 46 -5.62 12.95 14.58
C ASP A 46 -5.35 13.49 13.16
N GLU A 47 -5.31 14.82 13.01
CA GLU A 47 -5.05 15.45 11.71
C GLU A 47 -3.60 15.21 11.25
N TYR A 48 -2.65 15.17 12.19
CA TYR A 48 -1.27 14.84 11.93
C TYR A 48 -1.11 13.38 11.49
N GLU A 49 -1.84 12.44 12.12
CA GLU A 49 -1.86 11.04 11.70
C GLU A 49 -2.39 10.89 10.27
N GLN A 50 -3.49 11.58 9.94
CA GLN A 50 -4.05 11.59 8.58
C GLN A 50 -3.08 12.19 7.56
N LEU A 51 -2.35 13.24 7.95
CA LEU A 51 -1.33 13.85 7.09
C LEU A 51 -0.15 12.89 6.83
N LEU A 52 0.33 12.18 7.86
CA LEU A 52 1.35 11.16 7.68
C LEU A 52 0.85 9.98 6.85
N GLN A 53 -0.40 9.57 7.05
CA GLN A 53 -1.03 8.51 6.27
C GLN A 53 -1.11 8.89 4.80
N SER A 54 -1.69 10.05 4.48
CA SER A 54 -1.79 10.57 3.11
C SER A 54 -0.44 10.77 2.41
N MET A 55 0.59 11.23 3.13
CA MET A 55 1.95 11.33 2.59
C MET A 55 2.55 9.95 2.26
N THR A 56 2.16 8.91 2.99
CA THR A 56 2.62 7.54 2.77
C THR A 56 1.80 6.83 1.69
N THR A 57 0.50 7.10 1.63
CA THR A 57 -0.44 6.46 0.70
C THR A 57 -0.67 7.37 -0.49
N ARG A 58 0.18 7.25 -1.51
CA ARG A 58 -0.21 7.72 -2.85
C ARG A 58 -1.47 6.94 -3.25
N ALA A 59 -2.55 7.66 -3.58
CA ALA A 59 -3.76 7.04 -4.13
C ALA A 59 -3.37 6.13 -5.28
N LYS A 60 -3.68 4.83 -5.16
CA LYS A 60 -3.32 3.86 -6.18
C LYS A 60 -4.38 3.99 -7.27
N LYS A 61 -3.97 4.01 -8.53
CA LYS A 61 -4.94 4.06 -9.65
C LYS A 61 -5.92 2.88 -9.65
N ALA A 62 -5.51 1.75 -9.06
CA ALA A 62 -6.37 0.58 -8.89
C ALA A 62 -7.43 0.74 -7.77
N ASP A 63 -7.35 1.79 -6.94
CA ASP A 63 -8.33 2.07 -5.87
C ASP A 63 -9.74 2.33 -6.45
N GLU A 64 -9.85 2.84 -7.68
CA GLU A 64 -11.13 3.01 -8.39
C GLU A 64 -11.91 1.68 -8.50
N TYR A 65 -11.19 0.57 -8.61
CA TYR A 65 -11.76 -0.77 -8.73
C TYR A 65 -11.75 -1.53 -7.40
N HIS A 66 -11.44 -0.86 -6.27
CA HIS A 66 -11.26 -1.49 -4.96
C HIS A 66 -12.43 -2.42 -4.59
N ASP A 67 -13.64 -1.88 -4.54
CA ASP A 67 -14.81 -2.61 -4.05
C ASP A 67 -15.19 -3.76 -4.98
N TRP A 68 -15.06 -3.55 -6.29
CA TRP A 68 -15.31 -4.58 -7.27
C TRP A 68 -14.29 -5.72 -7.15
N ILE A 69 -13.00 -5.41 -7.10
CA ILE A 69 -11.92 -6.40 -6.92
C ILE A 69 -12.11 -7.16 -5.60
N LEU A 70 -12.46 -6.45 -4.51
CA LEU A 70 -12.64 -7.05 -3.20
C LEU A 70 -13.81 -8.05 -3.18
N ASN A 71 -14.97 -7.65 -3.70
CA ASN A 71 -16.13 -8.54 -3.81
C ASN A 71 -15.81 -9.76 -4.68
N TYR A 72 -15.11 -9.54 -5.80
CA TYR A 72 -14.77 -10.61 -6.72
C TYR A 72 -13.73 -11.59 -6.14
N LEU A 73 -12.77 -11.10 -5.35
CA LEU A 73 -11.83 -11.95 -4.60
C LEU A 73 -12.50 -12.74 -3.46
N ARG A 74 -13.60 -12.23 -2.89
CA ARG A 74 -14.39 -12.96 -1.88
C ARG A 74 -15.21 -14.07 -2.52
N GLU A 75 -15.76 -13.82 -3.70
CA GLU A 75 -16.52 -14.82 -4.46
C GLU A 75 -15.62 -15.90 -5.06
N TYR A 76 -14.45 -15.50 -5.59
CA TYR A 76 -13.46 -16.38 -6.21
C TYR A 76 -12.05 -16.16 -5.63
N PRO A 77 -11.70 -16.77 -4.48
CA PRO A 77 -10.39 -16.58 -3.84
C PRO A 77 -9.19 -16.99 -4.72
N ASP A 78 -9.41 -17.92 -5.64
CA ASP A 78 -8.37 -18.54 -6.47
C ASP A 78 -8.14 -17.85 -7.81
N ILE A 79 -8.89 -16.79 -8.10
CA ILE A 79 -8.81 -16.07 -9.36
C ILE A 79 -7.42 -15.50 -9.63
N LYS A 80 -7.02 -15.51 -10.90
CA LYS A 80 -5.73 -14.98 -11.35
C LYS A 80 -5.82 -13.47 -11.52
N ALA A 81 -4.75 -12.78 -11.12
CA ALA A 81 -4.65 -11.34 -11.31
C ALA A 81 -4.74 -10.91 -12.78
N SER A 82 -4.30 -11.78 -13.71
CA SER A 82 -4.40 -11.55 -15.16
C SER A 82 -5.84 -11.54 -15.66
N GLU A 83 -6.72 -12.36 -15.09
CA GLU A 83 -8.14 -12.41 -15.45
C GLU A 83 -8.84 -11.13 -14.99
N ILE A 84 -8.57 -10.71 -13.75
CA ILE A 84 -9.06 -9.43 -13.23
C ILE A 84 -8.56 -8.26 -14.08
N TYR A 85 -7.28 -8.28 -14.49
CA TYR A 85 -6.72 -7.24 -15.35
C TYR A 85 -7.43 -7.15 -16.70
N TYR A 86 -7.68 -8.30 -17.33
CA TYR A 86 -8.38 -8.36 -18.61
C TYR A 86 -9.79 -7.77 -18.50
N TRP A 87 -10.53 -8.11 -17.44
CA TRP A 87 -11.85 -7.51 -17.16
C TRP A 87 -11.81 -5.99 -17.02
N ILE A 88 -10.82 -5.46 -16.29
CA ILE A 88 -10.67 -4.02 -16.14
C ILE A 88 -10.34 -3.39 -17.50
N GLN A 89 -9.44 -4.01 -18.26
CA GLN A 89 -9.08 -3.54 -19.60
C GLN A 89 -10.28 -3.50 -20.56
N GLU A 90 -11.17 -4.48 -20.52
CA GLU A 90 -12.42 -4.46 -21.29
C GLU A 90 -13.35 -3.33 -20.85
N LYS A 91 -13.44 -3.06 -19.55
CA LYS A 91 -14.28 -1.97 -19.01
C LYS A 91 -13.74 -0.58 -19.34
N THR A 92 -12.43 -0.43 -19.48
CA THR A 92 -11.77 0.85 -19.72
C THR A 92 -11.39 1.08 -21.18
N ASN A 93 -12.05 0.40 -22.12
CA ASN A 93 -11.77 0.51 -23.56
C ASN A 93 -10.29 0.28 -23.94
N GLY A 94 -9.58 -0.55 -23.19
CA GLY A 94 -8.20 -0.94 -23.48
C GLY A 94 -7.12 -0.21 -22.67
N ASP A 95 -7.43 0.90 -21.98
CA ASP A 95 -6.45 1.61 -21.14
C ASP A 95 -6.91 1.73 -19.69
N PRO A 96 -6.51 0.79 -18.82
CA PRO A 96 -6.81 0.87 -17.38
C PRO A 96 -5.95 1.91 -16.64
N GLY A 97 -5.00 2.57 -17.31
CA GLY A 97 -4.14 3.60 -16.70
C GLY A 97 -3.06 3.06 -15.75
N PHE A 98 -2.96 1.74 -15.58
CA PHE A 98 -1.93 1.04 -14.81
C PHE A 98 -1.56 -0.30 -15.46
N SER A 99 -0.39 -0.85 -15.12
CA SER A 99 0.07 -2.14 -15.64
C SER A 99 -0.48 -3.33 -14.85
N GLU A 100 -0.51 -4.51 -15.48
CA GLU A 100 -0.90 -5.77 -14.81
C GLU A 100 -0.08 -6.04 -13.54
N GLY A 101 1.23 -5.73 -13.56
CA GLY A 101 2.09 -5.84 -12.38
C GLY A 101 1.63 -4.96 -11.21
N THR A 102 1.11 -3.77 -11.51
CA THR A 102 0.54 -2.87 -10.50
C THR A 102 -0.71 -3.48 -9.87
N LEU A 103 -1.60 -4.05 -10.69
CA LEU A 103 -2.80 -4.73 -10.20
C LEU A 103 -2.45 -5.96 -9.36
N ARG A 104 -1.46 -6.75 -9.78
CA ARG A 104 -1.01 -7.93 -9.03
C ARG A 104 -0.50 -7.57 -7.64
N ASN A 105 0.30 -6.51 -7.56
CA ASN A 105 0.77 -5.98 -6.27
C ASN A 105 -0.41 -5.47 -5.43
N TYR A 106 -1.34 -4.76 -6.05
CA TYR A 106 -2.54 -4.27 -5.39
C TYR A 106 -3.40 -5.39 -4.79
N ILE A 107 -3.71 -6.44 -5.58
CA ILE A 107 -4.42 -7.64 -5.13
C ILE A 107 -3.66 -8.35 -4.00
N ARG A 108 -2.32 -8.39 -4.05
CA ARG A 108 -1.51 -9.00 -2.98
C ARG A 108 -1.66 -8.24 -1.66
N GLU A 109 -1.66 -6.90 -1.71
CA GLU A 109 -1.87 -6.08 -0.52
C GLU A 109 -3.33 -6.22 -0.01
N LEU A 110 -4.34 -6.22 -0.89
CA LEU A 110 -5.73 -6.49 -0.53
C LEU A 110 -5.91 -7.85 0.15
N ARG A 111 -5.29 -8.91 -0.38
CA ARG A 111 -5.35 -10.24 0.24
C ARG A 111 -4.76 -10.26 1.64
N LYS A 112 -3.70 -9.49 1.91
CA LYS A 112 -3.12 -9.36 3.26
C LYS A 112 -4.04 -8.59 4.20
N GLU A 113 -4.59 -7.48 3.71
CA GLU A 113 -5.44 -6.58 4.50
C GLU A 113 -6.75 -7.25 4.93
N TYR A 114 -7.40 -7.98 4.02
CA TYR A 114 -8.65 -8.69 4.27
C TYR A 114 -8.47 -10.17 4.63
N ASN A 115 -7.22 -10.61 4.84
CA ASN A 115 -6.85 -11.99 5.20
C ASN A 115 -7.49 -13.07 4.29
N ILE A 116 -7.47 -12.85 2.97
CA ILE A 116 -8.04 -13.77 1.97
C ILE A 116 -6.96 -14.79 1.56
N PRO A 117 -7.05 -16.06 1.99
CA PRO A 117 -6.08 -17.07 1.61
C PRO A 117 -6.21 -17.38 0.12
N LYS A 118 -5.08 -17.44 -0.59
CA LYS A 118 -5.05 -17.99 -1.94
C LYS A 118 -5.01 -19.51 -1.81
N THR A 119 -6.07 -20.22 -2.21
CA THR A 119 -6.03 -21.68 -2.22
C THR A 119 -5.03 -22.09 -3.29
N LYS A 120 -3.92 -22.68 -2.86
CA LYS A 120 -3.02 -23.35 -3.79
C LYS A 120 -3.70 -24.66 -4.13
N SER A 121 -4.29 -24.77 -5.32
CA SER A 121 -4.65 -26.08 -5.82
C SER A 121 -3.36 -26.91 -5.90
N PRO A 122 -3.28 -28.08 -5.24
CA PRO A 122 -2.13 -28.95 -5.39
C PRO A 122 -1.99 -29.34 -6.86
N ARG A 123 -0.76 -29.42 -7.36
CA ARG A 123 -0.50 -29.96 -8.70
C ARG A 123 -0.96 -31.41 -8.70
N LEU A 124 -1.92 -31.76 -9.55
CA LEU A 124 -2.42 -33.13 -9.67
C LEU A 124 -1.41 -34.07 -10.36
N TYR A 125 -0.49 -33.49 -11.13
CA TYR A 125 0.54 -34.20 -11.87
C TYR A 125 1.91 -33.67 -11.44
N GLU A 126 2.74 -34.55 -10.91
CA GLU A 126 4.15 -34.32 -10.63
C GLU A 126 4.99 -35.02 -11.71
N ALA A 127 6.15 -34.46 -12.03
CA ALA A 127 7.08 -35.14 -12.92
C ALA A 127 7.56 -36.41 -12.21
N ILE A 128 7.28 -37.57 -12.82
CA ILE A 128 7.85 -38.84 -12.37
C ILE A 128 9.37 -38.74 -12.57
N GLU A 129 10.16 -39.25 -11.61
CA GLU A 129 11.62 -39.30 -11.77
C GLU A 129 11.98 -40.01 -13.08
N ASP A 130 12.89 -39.41 -13.87
CA ASP A 130 13.34 -40.02 -15.12
C ASP A 130 13.96 -41.40 -14.80
N PRO A 131 13.50 -42.49 -15.45
CA PRO A 131 14.07 -43.80 -15.21
C PRO A 131 15.55 -43.83 -15.61
N PRO A 132 16.36 -44.68 -14.95
CA PRO A 132 17.78 -44.78 -15.24
C PRO A 132 18.04 -45.14 -16.72
N MET A 133 19.12 -44.58 -17.26
CA MET A 133 19.54 -44.76 -18.65
C MET A 133 19.60 -46.25 -19.02
N GLY A 134 18.78 -46.68 -19.97
CA GLY A 134 18.76 -48.05 -20.48
C GLY A 134 17.47 -48.84 -20.24
N GLN A 135 16.44 -48.24 -19.62
CA GLN A 135 15.10 -48.81 -19.60
C GLN A 135 14.14 -47.97 -20.45
N GLN A 136 13.65 -48.56 -21.55
CA GLN A 136 12.50 -48.07 -22.30
C GLN A 136 11.27 -48.88 -21.88
N MET A 137 10.09 -48.22 -21.81
CA MET A 137 8.80 -48.87 -21.55
C MET A 137 8.47 -49.93 -22.60
#